data_AF-H9ZMU6-F1
#
_entry.id   AF-H9ZMU6-F1
#
_cell.length_a   1.000
_cell.length_b   1.000
_cell.length_c   1.000
_cell.angle_alpha   90.00
_cell.angle_beta   90.00
_cell.angle_gamma   90.00
#
_symmetry.space_group_name_H-M   'P 1'
#
loop_
_entity.id
_entity.type
_entity.pdbx_description
1 polymer ?
#
loop_
_entity_poly.entity_id
_entity_poly.type
_entity_poly.pdbx_seq_one_letter_code
_entity_poly.pdbx_strand_id
1 'polypeptide(L)'
;EHILLAKQVGVPKIVVFLNKIDMFKDDERDEMVGLVEMDIRALLSEYGFDGDNAPIIAGSALKALQGDPKYEKNVLELMDAVDKYIDEPVREIDKPFLMAVEDVFTITGRGTVATGRVERGVLQINEEVEIVGLKPTKKTTVTGIEMFRKNLKQAQAGDNAGLLLRGIERDEVERGQVIAKPKTIIPHTKFEATVYVLKKEEG
;
A
#
# COMPACT_ATOMS: atom_id res chain seq x y z
N GLU A 1 -18.19 4.03 5.98
CA GLU A 1 -17.49 4.38 4.72
C GLU A 1 -16.11 3.74 4.59
N HIS A 2 -15.11 4.05 5.43
CA HIS A 2 -13.75 3.49 5.26
C HIS A 2 -13.69 1.94 5.23
N ILE A 3 -14.50 1.25 6.04
CA ILE A 3 -14.55 -0.23 6.03
C ILE A 3 -15.11 -0.75 4.70
N LEU A 4 -16.17 -0.13 4.18
CA LEU A 4 -16.74 -0.46 2.87
C LEU A 4 -15.71 -0.25 1.76
N LEU A 5 -15.02 0.90 1.75
CA LEU A 5 -13.97 1.20 0.78
C LEU A 5 -12.82 0.19 0.86
N ALA A 6 -12.37 -0.14 2.07
CA ALA A 6 -11.33 -1.13 2.30
C ALA A 6 -11.73 -2.49 1.69
N LYS A 7 -12.98 -2.90 1.84
CA LYS A 7 -13.48 -4.14 1.22
C LYS A 7 -13.45 -4.06 -0.31
N GLN A 8 -13.88 -2.93 -0.88
CA GLN A 8 -13.95 -2.74 -2.34
C GLN A 8 -12.56 -2.71 -3.00
N VAL A 9 -11.54 -2.14 -2.32
CA VAL A 9 -10.16 -2.12 -2.83
C VAL A 9 -9.38 -3.40 -2.49
N GLY A 10 -10.04 -4.41 -1.91
CA GLY A 10 -9.46 -5.74 -1.69
C GLY A 10 -8.56 -5.85 -0.45
N VAL A 11 -8.75 -5.01 0.58
CA VAL A 11 -8.07 -5.20 1.88
C VAL A 11 -8.52 -6.54 2.49
N PRO A 12 -7.61 -7.46 2.81
CA PRO A 12 -7.98 -8.82 3.25
C PRO A 12 -8.33 -8.90 4.74
N LYS A 13 -7.62 -8.14 5.58
CA LYS A 13 -7.72 -8.18 7.05
C LYS A 13 -7.64 -6.77 7.62
N ILE A 14 -8.31 -6.54 8.75
CA ILE A 14 -8.29 -5.28 9.48
C ILE A 14 -7.89 -5.54 10.93
N VAL A 15 -6.99 -4.71 11.45
CA VAL A 15 -6.70 -4.57 12.87
C VAL A 15 -7.24 -3.22 13.32
N VAL A 16 -7.91 -3.15 14.45
CA VAL A 16 -8.56 -1.93 14.94
C VAL A 16 -7.84 -1.40 16.17
N PHE A 17 -7.63 -0.08 16.19
CA PHE A 17 -7.19 0.63 17.39
C PHE A 17 -8.30 1.56 17.88
N LEU A 18 -8.94 1.23 19.00
CA LEU A 18 -9.92 2.08 19.66
C LEU A 18 -9.18 3.16 20.46
N ASN A 19 -8.96 4.31 19.82
CA ASN A 19 -8.21 5.41 20.38
C ASN A 19 -9.04 6.26 21.37
N LYS A 20 -8.35 7.08 22.16
CA LYS A 20 -8.90 8.08 23.09
C LYS A 20 -9.66 7.51 24.30
N ILE A 21 -9.30 6.31 24.76
CA ILE A 21 -9.93 5.75 25.98
C ILE A 21 -9.61 6.56 27.24
N ASP A 22 -8.60 7.43 27.20
CA ASP A 22 -8.26 8.37 28.26
C ASP A 22 -9.32 9.48 28.45
N MET A 23 -10.22 9.66 27.49
CA MET A 23 -11.35 10.59 27.59
C MET A 23 -12.53 10.01 28.38
N PHE A 24 -12.61 8.68 28.52
CA PHE A 24 -13.59 8.06 29.40
C PHE A 24 -13.14 8.18 30.84
N LYS A 25 -14.12 8.39 31.74
CA LYS A 25 -13.88 8.33 33.17
C LYS A 25 -13.38 6.94 33.56
N ASP A 26 -12.52 6.88 34.57
CA ASP A 26 -11.87 5.63 34.95
C ASP A 26 -12.86 4.53 35.38
N ASP A 27 -13.99 4.90 35.98
CA ASP A 27 -15.04 4.00 36.47
C ASP A 27 -16.00 3.50 35.37
N GLU A 28 -16.10 4.22 34.25
CA GLU A 28 -16.98 3.90 33.12
C GLU A 28 -16.19 3.33 31.92
N ARG A 29 -14.86 3.40 31.93
CA ARG A 29 -14.00 3.14 30.76
C ARG A 29 -14.20 1.75 30.18
N ASP A 30 -14.13 0.71 31.01
CA ASP A 30 -14.14 -0.67 30.51
C ASP A 30 -15.51 -1.04 29.92
N GLU A 31 -16.60 -0.54 30.50
CA GLU A 31 -17.95 -0.71 29.97
C GLU A 31 -18.10 0.00 28.62
N MET A 32 -17.67 1.26 28.53
CA MET A 32 -17.72 2.03 27.28
C MET A 32 -16.87 1.41 26.17
N VAL A 33 -15.68 0.92 26.52
CA VAL A 33 -14.81 0.20 25.58
C VAL A 33 -15.51 -1.07 25.07
N GLY A 34 -16.10 -1.87 25.97
CA GLY A 34 -16.81 -3.10 25.59
C GLY A 34 -18.00 -2.85 24.68
N LEU A 35 -18.81 -1.82 24.97
CA LEU A 35 -19.95 -1.43 24.12
C LEU A 35 -19.49 -1.02 22.72
N VAL A 36 -18.48 -0.16 22.64
CA VAL A 36 -17.94 0.30 21.34
C VAL A 36 -17.28 -0.87 20.59
N GLU A 37 -16.64 -1.79 21.29
CA GLU A 37 -16.07 -3.00 20.68
C GLU A 37 -17.16 -3.84 20.01
N MET A 38 -18.29 -4.08 20.68
CA MET A 38 -19.43 -4.82 20.10
C MET A 38 -19.93 -4.17 18.81
N ASP A 39 -20.08 -2.84 18.81
CA ASP A 39 -20.50 -2.09 17.63
C ASP A 39 -19.48 -2.19 16.48
N ILE A 40 -18.19 -2.11 16.78
CA ILE A 40 -17.11 -2.27 15.80
C ILE A 40 -17.16 -3.67 15.18
N ARG A 41 -17.33 -4.71 16.00
CA ARG A 41 -17.40 -6.10 15.53
C ARG A 41 -18.60 -6.32 14.61
N ALA A 42 -19.77 -5.82 15.00
CA ALA A 42 -20.97 -5.87 14.17
C ALA A 42 -20.75 -5.16 12.82
N LEU A 43 -20.12 -3.99 12.83
CA LEU A 43 -19.82 -3.22 11.63
C LEU A 43 -18.81 -3.93 10.71
N LEU A 44 -17.76 -4.53 11.27
CA LEU A 44 -16.80 -5.33 10.49
C LEU A 44 -17.51 -6.51 9.80
N SER A 45 -18.34 -7.25 10.54
CA SER A 45 -19.11 -8.38 10.02
C SER A 45 -20.11 -7.96 8.94
N GLU A 46 -20.79 -6.82 9.11
CA GLU A 46 -21.73 -6.24 8.13
C GLU A 46 -21.07 -6.04 6.75
N TYR A 47 -19.83 -5.54 6.72
CA TYR A 47 -19.07 -5.30 5.49
C TYR A 47 -18.19 -6.49 5.07
N GLY A 48 -18.37 -7.66 5.68
CA GLY A 48 -17.72 -8.92 5.29
C GLY A 48 -16.27 -9.05 5.72
N PHE A 49 -15.87 -8.39 6.81
CA PHE A 49 -14.63 -8.68 7.54
C PHE A 49 -14.91 -9.64 8.70
N ASP A 50 -13.84 -10.22 9.25
CA ASP A 50 -13.91 -11.15 10.38
C ASP A 50 -14.11 -10.37 11.70
N GLY A 51 -15.34 -9.91 11.96
CA GLY A 51 -15.66 -9.16 13.16
C GLY A 51 -15.49 -9.96 14.45
N ASP A 52 -15.55 -11.29 14.40
CA ASP A 52 -15.40 -12.14 15.58
C ASP A 52 -13.92 -12.25 16.01
N ASN A 53 -12.99 -12.35 15.06
CA ASN A 53 -11.57 -12.58 15.37
C ASN A 53 -10.64 -11.39 15.06
N ALA A 54 -11.12 -10.32 14.42
CA ALA A 54 -10.31 -9.12 14.20
C ALA A 54 -9.78 -8.58 15.55
N PRO A 55 -8.45 -8.35 15.68
CA PRO A 55 -7.91 -7.77 16.90
C PRO A 55 -8.37 -6.33 17.06
N ILE A 56 -8.86 -6.01 18.26
CA ILE A 56 -9.26 -4.67 18.66
C ILE A 56 -8.44 -4.29 19.90
N ILE A 57 -7.57 -3.29 19.76
CA ILE A 57 -6.71 -2.82 20.84
C ILE A 57 -7.20 -1.45 21.26
N ALA A 58 -7.57 -1.30 22.52
CA ALA A 58 -8.04 -0.04 23.08
C ALA A 58 -6.89 0.74 23.71
N GLY A 59 -6.75 2.03 23.43
CA GLY A 59 -5.62 2.82 23.96
C GLY A 59 -5.75 4.33 23.79
N SER A 60 -4.67 5.04 24.12
CA SER A 60 -4.56 6.49 23.90
C SER A 60 -3.25 6.82 23.21
N ALA A 61 -3.31 7.12 21.92
CA ALA A 61 -2.15 7.52 21.14
C ALA A 61 -1.55 8.84 21.66
N LEU A 62 -2.38 9.75 22.21
CA LEU A 62 -1.92 11.01 22.78
C LEU A 62 -1.07 10.78 24.03
N LYS A 63 -1.57 9.97 24.98
CA LYS A 63 -0.85 9.68 26.22
C LYS A 63 0.41 8.85 25.95
N ALA A 64 0.36 7.91 25.00
CA ALA A 64 1.54 7.19 24.54
C ALA A 64 2.61 8.15 24.00
N LEU A 65 2.22 9.11 23.15
CA LEU A 65 3.15 10.11 22.62
C LEU A 65 3.74 11.04 23.71
N GLN A 66 3.00 11.25 24.80
CA GLN A 66 3.45 12.01 25.97
C GLN A 66 4.37 11.19 26.91
N GLY A 67 4.64 9.93 26.59
CA GLY A 67 5.55 9.06 27.34
C GLY A 67 4.89 8.33 28.52
N ASP A 68 3.56 8.19 28.53
CA ASP A 68 2.88 7.38 29.55
C ASP A 68 3.09 5.88 29.25
N PRO A 69 3.84 5.14 30.11
CA PRO A 69 4.21 3.76 29.83
C PRO A 69 3.01 2.81 29.68
N LYS A 70 1.88 3.14 30.33
CA LYS A 70 0.65 2.35 30.20
C LYS A 70 0.16 2.37 28.76
N TYR A 71 0.09 3.55 28.15
CA TYR A 71 -0.46 3.70 26.81
C TYR A 71 0.55 3.39 25.70
N GLU A 72 1.85 3.57 25.96
CA GLU A 72 2.92 3.06 25.08
C GLU A 72 2.80 1.55 24.88
N LYS A 73 2.51 0.81 25.95
CA LYS A 73 2.29 -0.64 25.88
C LYS A 73 1.16 -1.01 24.92
N ASN A 74 0.06 -0.25 24.91
CA ASN A 74 -1.07 -0.52 24.02
C ASN A 74 -0.70 -0.31 22.55
N VAL A 75 0.22 0.61 22.24
CA VAL A 75 0.73 0.78 20.87
C VAL A 75 1.61 -0.40 20.47
N LEU A 76 2.43 -0.92 21.38
CA LEU A 76 3.22 -2.13 21.12
C LEU A 76 2.33 -3.35 20.93
N GLU A 77 1.27 -3.49 21.74
CA GLU A 77 0.27 -4.56 21.59
C GLU A 77 -0.47 -4.48 20.24
N LEU A 78 -0.76 -3.27 19.76
CA LEU A 78 -1.30 -3.07 18.41
C LEU A 78 -0.33 -3.58 17.33
N MET A 79 0.97 -3.28 17.45
CA MET A 79 1.97 -3.77 16.50
C MET A 79 2.14 -5.29 16.57
N ASP A 80 2.14 -5.87 17.77
CA ASP A 80 2.15 -7.33 17.96
C ASP A 80 0.93 -7.99 17.30
N ALA A 81 -0.24 -7.36 17.38
CA ALA A 81 -1.44 -7.85 16.72
C ALA A 81 -1.34 -7.74 15.19
N VAL A 82 -0.76 -6.66 14.66
CA VAL A 82 -0.46 -6.51 13.23
C VAL A 82 0.43 -7.65 12.76
N ASP A 83 1.56 -7.90 13.45
CA ASP A 83 2.53 -8.93 13.08
C ASP A 83 1.94 -10.36 13.12
N LYS A 84 1.02 -10.63 14.05
CA LYS A 84 0.42 -11.97 14.22
C LYS A 84 -0.79 -12.21 13.33
N TYR A 85 -1.60 -11.19 13.11
CA TYR A 85 -2.90 -11.34 12.46
C TYR A 85 -2.83 -11.11 10.95
N ILE A 86 -2.01 -10.15 10.50
CA ILE A 86 -1.85 -9.86 9.08
C ILE A 86 -0.85 -10.84 8.48
N ASP A 87 -1.28 -11.62 7.50
CA ASP A 87 -0.39 -12.57 6.83
C ASP A 87 0.73 -11.81 6.12
N GLU A 88 1.94 -12.35 6.18
CA GLU A 88 3.03 -11.82 5.39
C GLU A 88 2.65 -11.88 3.90
N PRO A 89 2.57 -10.73 3.20
CA PRO A 89 2.12 -10.71 1.83
C PRO A 89 3.10 -11.47 0.96
N VAL A 90 2.59 -12.47 0.23
CA VAL A 90 3.39 -13.22 -0.74
C VAL A 90 3.82 -12.27 -1.84
N ARG A 91 5.11 -11.95 -1.85
CA ARG A 91 5.70 -11.12 -2.90
C ARG A 91 5.77 -11.93 -4.18
N GLU A 92 5.17 -11.42 -5.25
CA GLU A 92 5.14 -12.10 -6.56
C GLU A 92 6.47 -11.99 -7.31
N ILE A 93 7.57 -12.43 -6.70
CA ILE A 93 8.94 -12.25 -7.22
C ILE A 93 9.25 -13.10 -8.46
N ASP A 94 8.54 -14.21 -8.65
CA ASP A 94 8.75 -15.12 -9.79
C ASP A 94 8.05 -14.67 -11.07
N LYS A 95 7.19 -13.65 -10.98
CA LYS A 95 6.50 -13.10 -12.15
C LYS A 95 7.41 -12.12 -12.90
N PRO A 96 7.12 -11.82 -14.18
CA PRO A 96 7.88 -10.81 -14.89
C PRO A 96 7.70 -9.43 -14.25
N PHE A 97 8.80 -8.68 -14.15
CA PHE A 97 8.84 -7.37 -13.51
C PHE A 97 7.77 -6.42 -14.05
N LEU A 98 7.09 -5.73 -13.14
CA LEU A 98 6.18 -4.63 -13.43
C LEU A 98 6.17 -3.64 -12.26
N MET A 99 6.38 -2.37 -12.57
CA MET A 99 6.29 -1.25 -11.63
C MET A 99 5.33 -0.20 -12.19
N ALA A 100 4.37 0.24 -11.39
CA ALA A 100 3.50 1.35 -11.75
C ALA A 100 4.26 2.68 -11.60
N VAL A 101 4.15 3.58 -12.59
CA VAL A 101 4.75 4.91 -12.49
C VAL A 101 3.81 5.84 -11.74
N GLU A 102 4.28 6.35 -10.60
CA GLU A 102 3.57 7.28 -9.73
C GLU A 102 4.05 8.72 -9.94
N ASP A 103 5.37 8.92 -10.04
CA ASP A 103 5.98 10.23 -10.26
C ASP A 103 7.28 10.12 -11.09
N VAL A 104 7.67 11.22 -11.75
CA VAL A 104 8.82 11.29 -12.66
C VAL A 104 9.65 12.54 -12.38
N PHE A 105 10.92 12.31 -12.07
CA PHE A 105 11.90 13.35 -11.75
C PHE A 105 13.02 13.39 -12.79
N THR A 106 13.58 14.58 -13.01
CA THR A 106 14.86 14.71 -13.71
C THR A 106 15.92 15.04 -12.69
N ILE A 107 16.98 14.23 -12.66
CA ILE A 107 18.15 14.53 -11.84
C ILE A 107 19.24 15.08 -12.76
N THR A 108 19.60 16.35 -12.56
CA THR A 108 20.64 17.02 -13.32
C THR A 108 21.93 16.18 -13.35
N GLY A 109 22.41 15.88 -14.56
CA GLY A 109 23.63 15.09 -14.77
C GLY A 109 23.48 13.58 -14.58
N ARG A 110 22.33 13.06 -14.14
CA ARG A 110 22.05 11.61 -14.05
C ARG A 110 21.01 11.13 -15.06
N GLY A 111 19.97 11.91 -15.31
CA GLY A 111 18.88 11.59 -16.24
C GLY A 111 17.51 11.51 -15.57
N THR A 112 16.57 10.85 -16.24
CA THR A 112 15.17 10.72 -15.79
C THR A 112 15.00 9.53 -14.85
N VAL A 113 14.35 9.78 -13.72
CA VAL A 113 14.00 8.77 -12.71
C VAL A 113 12.49 8.65 -12.62
N ALA A 114 11.97 7.46 -12.89
CA ALA A 114 10.58 7.12 -12.64
C ALA A 114 10.47 6.43 -11.28
N THR A 115 9.50 6.85 -10.46
CA THR A 115 9.26 6.29 -9.12
C THR A 115 7.90 5.64 -9.05
N GLY A 116 7.80 4.60 -8.21
CA GLY A 116 6.54 4.00 -7.82
C GLY A 116 6.73 2.65 -7.16
N ARG A 117 5.62 1.95 -6.95
CA ARG A 117 5.61 0.63 -6.34
C ARG A 117 5.84 -0.48 -7.37
N VAL A 118 6.76 -1.39 -7.07
CA VAL A 118 6.94 -2.62 -7.84
C VAL A 118 5.78 -3.56 -7.49
N GLU A 119 4.90 -3.79 -8.46
CA GLU A 119 3.73 -4.64 -8.29
C GLU A 119 4.12 -6.12 -8.26
N ARG A 120 5.06 -6.51 -9.13
CA ARG A 120 5.51 -7.91 -9.25
C ARG A 120 6.90 -8.02 -9.86
N GLY A 121 7.51 -9.19 -9.65
CA GLY A 121 8.80 -9.59 -10.19
C GLY A 121 10.00 -8.95 -9.52
N VAL A 122 11.15 -9.19 -10.12
CA VAL A 122 12.45 -8.63 -9.74
C VAL A 122 13.09 -8.01 -10.97
N LEU A 123 13.70 -6.83 -10.80
CA LEU A 123 14.49 -6.14 -11.80
C LEU A 123 15.89 -5.91 -11.27
N GLN A 124 16.89 -6.32 -12.03
CA GLN A 124 18.29 -6.00 -11.73
C GLN A 124 18.75 -4.74 -12.45
N ILE A 125 19.75 -4.07 -11.88
CA ILE A 125 20.42 -2.97 -12.56
C ILE A 125 21.02 -3.45 -13.90
N ASN A 126 20.92 -2.60 -14.92
CA ASN A 126 21.30 -2.82 -16.31
C ASN A 126 20.40 -3.77 -17.11
N GLU A 127 19.24 -4.19 -16.60
CA GLU A 127 18.25 -4.91 -17.39
C GLU A 127 17.46 -3.98 -18.34
N GLU A 128 17.02 -4.53 -19.48
CA GLU A 128 16.13 -3.84 -20.42
C GLU A 128 14.68 -3.89 -19.93
N VAL A 129 13.97 -2.78 -20.08
CA VAL A 129 12.56 -2.61 -19.73
C VAL A 129 11.80 -1.90 -20.84
N GLU A 130 10.49 -2.04 -20.83
CA GLU A 130 9.56 -1.29 -21.67
C GLU A 130 8.73 -0.33 -20.79
N ILE A 131 8.60 0.92 -21.25
CA ILE A 131 7.63 1.89 -20.72
C ILE A 131 6.36 1.72 -21.55
N VAL A 132 5.28 1.26 -20.92
CA VAL A 132 4.05 0.81 -21.57
C VAL A 132 2.84 1.61 -21.09
N GLY A 133 1.93 1.94 -22.02
CA GLY A 133 0.66 2.61 -21.75
C GLY A 133 0.67 4.08 -22.17
N LEU A 134 -0.52 4.64 -22.45
CA LEU A 134 -0.82 6.04 -22.83
C LEU A 134 -0.16 6.56 -24.12
N LYS A 135 1.13 6.30 -24.32
CA LYS A 135 1.97 6.65 -25.47
C LYS A 135 2.50 5.37 -26.14
N PRO A 136 3.09 5.46 -27.35
CA PRO A 136 3.76 4.32 -27.97
C PRO A 136 4.85 3.74 -27.06
N THR A 137 4.86 2.41 -26.91
CA THR A 137 5.81 1.70 -26.06
C THR A 137 7.25 2.01 -26.44
N LYS A 138 8.08 2.37 -25.45
CA LYS A 138 9.50 2.62 -25.62
C LYS A 138 10.33 1.62 -24.82
N LYS A 139 11.45 1.22 -25.39
CA LYS A 139 12.46 0.39 -24.73
C LYS A 139 13.55 1.26 -24.13
N THR A 140 14.03 0.88 -22.95
CA THR A 140 15.17 1.52 -22.30
C THR A 140 15.88 0.52 -21.40
N THR A 141 17.02 0.92 -20.82
CA THR A 141 17.77 0.15 -19.84
C THR A 141 17.74 0.89 -18.51
N VAL A 142 17.50 0.16 -17.42
CA VAL A 142 17.56 0.73 -16.08
C VAL A 142 19.01 0.78 -15.62
N THR A 143 19.58 1.98 -15.47
CA THR A 143 21.00 2.18 -15.13
C THR A 143 21.25 2.43 -13.65
N GLY A 144 20.18 2.56 -12.86
CA GLY A 144 20.25 2.76 -11.42
C GLY A 144 18.92 2.44 -10.77
N ILE A 145 18.98 1.92 -9.56
CA ILE A 145 17.82 1.61 -8.72
C ILE A 145 18.07 2.23 -7.35
N GLU A 146 17.14 3.04 -6.86
CA GLU A 146 17.23 3.75 -5.59
C GLU A 146 15.96 3.54 -4.75
N MET A 147 16.11 3.39 -3.44
CA MET A 147 15.00 3.42 -2.48
C MET A 147 15.44 4.27 -1.27
N PHE A 148 14.68 5.31 -0.93
CA PHE A 148 14.95 6.18 0.22
C PHE A 148 16.42 6.66 0.31
N ARG A 149 16.99 7.21 -0.77
CA ARG A 149 18.39 7.68 -0.84
C ARG A 149 19.46 6.59 -0.70
N LYS A 150 19.08 5.31 -0.84
CA LYS A 150 20.00 4.17 -0.87
C LYS A 150 20.00 3.56 -2.25
N ASN A 151 21.19 3.35 -2.81
CA ASN A 151 21.36 2.61 -4.05
C ASN A 151 21.15 1.11 -3.80
N LEU A 152 20.36 0.47 -4.65
CA LEU A 152 20.09 -0.95 -4.60
C LEU A 152 20.67 -1.66 -5.84
N LYS A 153 20.95 -2.95 -5.71
CA LYS A 153 21.36 -3.80 -6.86
C LYS A 153 20.16 -4.33 -7.65
N GLN A 154 19.01 -4.44 -6.99
CA GLN A 154 17.76 -4.91 -7.56
C GLN A 154 16.57 -4.20 -6.90
N ALA A 155 15.45 -4.16 -7.61
CA ALA A 155 14.13 -3.84 -7.05
C ALA A 155 13.27 -5.09 -7.13
N GLN A 156 12.43 -5.33 -6.13
CA GLN A 156 11.54 -6.49 -6.06
C GLN A 156 10.10 -6.10 -5.70
N ALA A 157 9.15 -7.00 -5.96
CA ALA A 157 7.75 -6.81 -5.60
C ALA A 157 7.58 -6.30 -4.16
N GLY A 158 6.77 -5.25 -4.02
CA GLY A 158 6.51 -4.52 -2.78
C GLY A 158 7.42 -3.32 -2.52
N ASP A 159 8.52 -3.16 -3.24
CA ASP A 159 9.44 -2.04 -3.09
C ASP A 159 8.85 -0.74 -3.66
N ASN A 160 9.01 0.37 -2.95
CA ASN A 160 8.84 1.72 -3.50
C ASN A 160 10.20 2.19 -4.06
N ALA A 161 10.40 2.03 -5.36
CA ALA A 161 11.69 2.21 -6.01
C ALA A 161 11.69 3.38 -7.00
N GLY A 162 12.86 4.01 -7.14
CA GLY A 162 13.19 4.92 -8.23
C GLY A 162 14.09 4.21 -9.24
N LEU A 163 13.69 4.21 -10.51
CA LEU A 163 14.44 3.62 -11.62
C LEU A 163 15.03 4.73 -12.50
N LEU A 164 16.35 4.77 -12.61
CA LEU A 164 17.05 5.68 -13.52
C LEU A 164 17.02 5.08 -14.93
N LEU A 165 16.42 5.80 -15.88
CA LEU A 165 16.15 5.33 -17.24
C LEU A 165 17.14 5.94 -18.23
N ARG A 166 17.80 5.09 -19.02
CA ARG A 166 18.80 5.53 -20.00
C ARG A 166 18.14 6.16 -21.22
N GLY A 167 18.54 7.39 -21.53
CA GLY A 167 18.16 8.07 -22.78
C GLY A 167 16.67 8.33 -22.88
N ILE A 168 16.00 8.48 -21.74
CA ILE A 168 14.60 8.82 -21.63
C ILE A 168 14.50 10.22 -21.05
N GLU A 169 13.79 11.10 -21.74
CA GLU A 169 13.45 12.45 -21.28
C GLU A 169 12.22 12.42 -20.37
N ARG A 170 12.06 13.47 -19.56
CA ARG A 170 10.98 13.53 -18.55
C ARG A 170 9.58 13.48 -19.16
N ASP A 171 9.38 14.09 -20.32
CA ASP A 171 8.09 14.15 -21.01
C ASP A 171 7.74 12.85 -21.76
N GLU A 172 8.69 11.94 -21.89
CA GLU A 172 8.51 10.61 -22.49
C GLU A 172 7.95 9.58 -21.50
N VAL A 173 7.89 9.91 -20.20
CA VAL A 173 7.32 9.08 -19.14
C VAL A 173 6.32 9.88 -18.33
N GLU A 174 5.17 9.31 -18.04
CA GLU A 174 4.15 9.96 -17.22
C GLU A 174 3.43 9.00 -16.28
N ARG A 175 2.81 9.58 -15.25
CA ARG A 175 1.97 8.85 -14.30
C ARG A 175 0.86 8.11 -15.03
N GLY A 176 0.63 6.85 -14.65
CA GLY A 176 -0.35 5.97 -15.29
C GLY A 176 0.25 5.04 -16.35
N GLN A 177 1.50 5.25 -16.76
CA GLN A 177 2.28 4.22 -17.46
C GLN A 177 2.83 3.18 -16.49
N VAL A 178 3.30 2.06 -17.03
CA VAL A 178 4.02 1.03 -16.29
C VAL A 178 5.39 0.79 -16.90
N ILE A 179 6.37 0.46 -16.05
CA ILE A 179 7.68 -0.03 -16.47
C ILE A 179 7.69 -1.53 -16.27
N ALA A 180 7.83 -2.29 -17.35
CA ALA A 180 7.68 -3.73 -17.33
C ALA A 180 8.82 -4.43 -18.07
N LYS A 181 9.03 -5.71 -17.74
CA LYS A 181 9.92 -6.57 -18.52
C LYS A 181 9.42 -6.64 -19.98
N PRO A 182 10.29 -6.59 -21.01
CA PRO A 182 9.84 -6.45 -22.39
C PRO A 182 8.84 -7.53 -22.82
N LYS A 183 7.78 -7.14 -23.53
CA LYS A 183 6.72 -8.01 -24.08
C LYS A 183 5.88 -8.76 -23.04
N THR A 184 5.88 -8.33 -21.77
CA THR A 184 5.12 -9.01 -20.69
C THR A 184 3.77 -8.37 -20.39
N ILE A 185 3.53 -7.17 -20.91
CA ILE A 185 2.25 -6.49 -20.87
C ILE A 185 2.09 -5.65 -22.14
N ILE A 186 0.87 -5.57 -22.66
CA ILE A 186 0.53 -4.85 -23.89
C ILE A 186 -0.61 -3.89 -23.54
N PRO A 187 -0.61 -2.65 -24.04
CA PRO A 187 -1.69 -1.71 -23.76
C PRO A 187 -2.95 -2.11 -24.55
N HIS A 188 -4.11 -2.03 -23.90
CA HIS A 188 -5.41 -2.29 -24.49
C HIS A 188 -6.34 -1.08 -24.31
N THR A 189 -7.23 -0.85 -25.27
CA THR A 189 -8.23 0.25 -25.23
C THR A 189 -9.67 -0.23 -25.12
N LYS A 190 -9.89 -1.55 -25.21
CA LYS A 190 -11.19 -2.20 -25.05
C LYS A 190 -11.01 -3.41 -24.15
N PHE A 191 -11.92 -3.55 -23.18
CA PHE A 191 -11.94 -4.65 -22.22
C PHE A 191 -13.38 -4.86 -21.74
N GLU A 192 -13.67 -6.06 -21.24
CA GLU A 192 -14.90 -6.35 -20.52
C GLU A 192 -14.64 -6.18 -19.03
N ALA A 193 -15.58 -5.56 -18.31
CA ALA A 193 -15.47 -5.36 -16.87
C ALA A 193 -16.83 -5.44 -16.19
N THR A 194 -16.81 -5.89 -14.94
CA THR A 194 -17.94 -5.80 -14.03
C THR A 194 -17.78 -4.54 -13.20
N VAL A 195 -18.80 -3.69 -13.18
CA VAL A 195 -18.80 -2.43 -12.44
C VAL A 195 -19.88 -2.47 -11.37
N TYR A 196 -19.54 -2.07 -10.15
CA TYR A 196 -20.50 -1.81 -9.07
C TYR A 196 -20.75 -0.30 -8.98
N VAL A 197 -22.02 0.10 -9.10
CA VAL A 197 -22.43 1.51 -8.92
C VAL A 197 -22.90 1.67 -7.48
N LEU A 198 -22.26 2.58 -6.75
CA LEU A 198 -22.61 2.88 -5.36
C LEU A 198 -24.08 3.31 -5.25
N LYS A 199 -24.73 2.90 -4.16
CA LYS A 199 -26.03 3.44 -3.79
C LYS A 199 -25.86 4.81 -3.13
N LYS A 200 -26.92 5.63 -3.14
CA LYS A 200 -26.92 6.97 -2.52
C LYS A 200 -26.51 6.94 -1.04
N GLU A 201 -26.83 5.86 -0.33
CA GLU A 201 -26.51 5.69 1.08
C GLU A 201 -25.03 5.34 1.32
N GLU A 202 -24.32 4.89 0.27
CA GLU A 202 -22.89 4.54 0.30
C GLU A 202 -21.99 5.70 -0.16
N GLY A 203 -22.57 6.76 -0.76
CA GLY A 203 -21.88 7.94 -1.29
C GLY A 203 -22.78 8.86 -2.11
#